data_AF-A0A8C5L3T2-F1
#
_entry.id   AF-A0A8C5L3T2-F1
#
_cell.length_a   1.000
_cell.length_b   1.000
_cell.length_c   1.000
_cell.angle_alpha   90.00
_cell.angle_beta   90.00
_cell.angle_gamma   90.00
#
_symmetry.space_group_name_H-M   'P 1'
#
loop_
_entity.id
_entity.type
_entity.pdbx_description
1 polymer ?
#
loop_
_entity_poly.entity_id
_entity_poly.type
_entity_poly.pdbx_seq_one_letter_code
_entity_poly.pdbx_strand_id
1 'polypeptide(L)'
;MGLRKKGTRNPPVLSHEFVLQNHADMVSCVGMFFVLGLMFEGTAEVSIVFLTLQHGVLVPDEEERASGSKTLYHYGVKDLATVFFYMLVAIILHATIQEYVLDKISRRLQFTKAKQVQLNESGQLSVFYVVSGAWGLFILTSENCLSDPTLLWRAHSHNMMTFQMKFFYISQLAYWCHSFPELYFQKIKKQDIPGQLIYIGLHLFHIGGAYLLYLNHLGLLLLVLHYSVELLYHLCGLVYFSDEKYQKGLSLWVIVFILGRLVTLIVSVVTVGLHLAGSGPGNDALTGNVNVLAAKIAVLSSSCSIQAYITWTLTTVWLQKWVEHSNLRISCGKKKRSMAKGTENGVENTNRVEPPPKRKEKSS
;
A
#
# COMPACT_ATOMS: atom_id res chain seq x y z
N MET A 1 -2.97 -35.13 -10.69
CA MET A 1 -2.63 -34.54 -12.00
C MET A 1 -1.13 -34.33 -12.04
N GLY A 2 -0.46 -34.94 -13.03
CA GLY A 2 0.96 -35.32 -12.97
C GLY A 2 1.98 -34.17 -12.85
N LEU A 3 3.07 -34.48 -12.15
CA LEU A 3 4.31 -33.72 -12.06
C LEU A 3 4.90 -33.49 -13.47
N ARG A 4 4.69 -32.31 -14.05
CA ARG A 4 5.40 -31.90 -15.27
C ARG A 4 6.84 -31.54 -14.89
N LYS A 5 7.79 -32.39 -15.32
CA LYS A 5 9.24 -32.13 -15.32
C LYS A 5 9.50 -30.72 -15.86
N LYS A 6 10.20 -29.88 -15.08
CA LYS A 6 10.82 -28.64 -15.56
C LYS A 6 11.85 -29.01 -16.63
N GLY A 7 11.45 -28.97 -17.89
CA GLY A 7 12.35 -29.13 -19.03
C GLY A 7 13.10 -27.83 -19.29
N THR A 8 14.42 -27.92 -19.31
CA THR A 8 15.43 -26.94 -19.74
C THR A 8 15.35 -26.60 -21.24
N ARG A 9 14.16 -26.39 -21.79
CA ARG A 9 13.98 -25.84 -23.14
C ARG A 9 13.36 -24.46 -23.03
N ASN A 10 14.00 -23.48 -23.67
CA ASN A 10 13.41 -22.15 -23.86
C ASN A 10 12.00 -22.35 -24.43
N PRO A 11 10.97 -21.71 -23.84
CA PRO A 11 9.61 -21.84 -24.33
C PRO A 11 9.53 -21.33 -25.78
N PRO A 12 8.60 -21.85 -26.61
CA PRO A 12 8.44 -21.38 -27.98
C PRO A 12 8.25 -19.87 -28.01
N VAL A 13 8.85 -19.20 -29.00
CA VAL A 13 8.74 -17.74 -29.18
C VAL A 13 7.25 -17.36 -29.29
N LEU A 14 6.82 -16.35 -28.53
CA LEU A 14 5.42 -15.92 -28.35
C LEU A 14 4.47 -16.89 -27.65
N SER A 15 4.96 -17.99 -27.09
CA SER A 15 4.12 -18.80 -26.18
C SER A 15 3.78 -18.01 -24.91
N HIS A 16 2.70 -18.41 -24.25
CA HIS A 16 2.29 -17.83 -22.97
C HIS A 16 3.44 -17.83 -21.94
N GLU A 17 4.19 -18.93 -21.85
CA GLU A 17 5.34 -19.04 -20.95
C GLU A 17 6.49 -18.10 -21.32
N PHE A 18 6.70 -17.82 -22.62
CA PHE A 18 7.70 -16.87 -23.10
C PHE A 18 7.35 -15.42 -22.73
N VAL A 19 6.10 -15.00 -22.93
CA VAL A 19 5.63 -13.64 -22.59
C VAL A 19 5.79 -13.37 -21.10
N LEU A 20 5.43 -14.34 -20.26
CA LEU A 20 5.57 -14.24 -18.80
C LEU A 20 7.02 -14.09 -18.34
N GLN A 21 7.95 -14.81 -18.98
CA GLN A 21 9.37 -14.76 -18.62
C GLN A 21 10.06 -13.47 -19.07
N ASN A 22 9.69 -12.94 -20.24
CA ASN A 22 10.36 -11.79 -20.86
C ASN A 22 9.49 -10.52 -20.86
N HIS A 23 8.52 -10.42 -19.94
CA HIS A 23 7.57 -9.31 -19.91
C HIS A 23 8.28 -7.96 -19.75
N ALA A 24 9.33 -7.89 -18.91
CA ALA A 24 10.12 -6.68 -18.71
C ALA A 24 10.81 -6.22 -20.01
N ASP A 25 11.44 -7.15 -20.73
CA ASP A 25 12.11 -6.86 -22.01
C ASP A 25 11.10 -6.44 -23.10
N MET A 26 9.96 -7.13 -23.18
CA MET A 26 8.90 -6.78 -24.12
C MET A 26 8.34 -5.38 -23.85
N VAL A 27 8.06 -5.06 -22.58
CA VAL A 27 7.59 -3.73 -22.18
C VAL A 27 8.68 -2.67 -22.38
N SER A 28 9.95 -3.01 -22.17
CA SER A 28 11.08 -2.14 -22.47
C SER A 28 11.16 -1.81 -23.96
N CYS A 29 10.98 -2.80 -24.85
CA CYS A 29 10.90 -2.57 -26.29
C CYS A 29 9.76 -1.59 -26.66
N VAL A 30 8.59 -1.73 -26.03
CA VAL A 30 7.47 -0.79 -26.23
C VAL A 30 7.80 0.61 -25.70
N GLY A 31 8.42 0.72 -24.53
CA GLY A 31 8.87 2.01 -24.00
C GLY A 31 9.92 2.68 -24.90
N MET A 32 10.86 1.90 -25.41
CA MET A 32 11.92 2.36 -26.31
C MET A 32 11.37 2.88 -27.64
N PHE A 33 10.24 2.35 -28.13
CA PHE A 33 9.56 2.89 -29.31
C PHE A 33 9.18 4.37 -29.13
N PHE A 34 8.66 4.76 -27.96
CA PHE A 34 8.32 6.16 -27.66
C PHE A 34 9.58 7.03 -27.51
N VAL A 35 10.65 6.49 -26.90
CA VAL A 35 11.92 7.23 -26.76
C VAL A 35 12.58 7.46 -28.11
N LEU A 36 12.67 6.43 -28.96
CA LEU A 36 13.21 6.53 -30.32
C LEU A 36 12.35 7.42 -31.22
N GLY A 37 11.05 7.51 -30.95
CA GLY A 37 10.16 8.45 -31.63
C GLY A 37 10.56 9.92 -31.46
N LEU A 38 11.38 10.27 -30.46
CA LEU A 38 11.96 11.61 -30.35
C LEU A 38 13.07 11.90 -31.35
N MET A 39 13.66 10.87 -31.98
CA MET A 39 14.76 11.05 -32.92
C MET A 39 14.31 11.61 -34.28
N PHE A 40 13.03 11.49 -34.63
CA PHE A 40 12.49 11.98 -35.89
C PHE A 40 11.49 13.11 -35.63
N GLU A 41 11.63 14.21 -36.37
CA GLU A 41 10.83 15.43 -36.21
C GLU A 41 9.31 15.16 -36.32
N GLY A 42 8.88 14.32 -37.27
CA GLY A 42 7.47 13.99 -37.45
C GLY A 42 6.86 13.11 -36.33
N THR A 43 7.67 12.32 -35.63
CA THR A 43 7.19 11.47 -34.52
C THR A 43 7.46 12.07 -33.14
N ALA A 44 8.31 13.10 -33.06
CA ALA A 44 8.69 13.75 -31.82
C ALA A 44 7.48 14.43 -31.14
N GLU A 45 6.62 15.10 -31.91
CA GLU A 45 5.40 15.75 -31.41
C GLU A 45 4.42 14.77 -30.75
N VAL A 46 4.34 13.54 -31.25
CA VAL A 46 3.50 12.50 -30.64
C VAL A 46 4.20 11.91 -29.41
N SER A 47 5.50 11.64 -29.53
CA SER A 47 6.29 10.99 -28.48
C SER A 47 6.40 11.87 -27.23
N ILE A 48 6.54 13.19 -27.38
CA ILE A 48 6.69 14.11 -26.25
C ILE A 48 5.47 14.11 -25.32
N VAL A 49 4.28 13.81 -25.85
CA VAL A 49 3.02 13.70 -25.07
C VAL A 49 3.11 12.55 -24.05
N PHE A 50 3.82 11.48 -24.39
CA PHE A 50 4.01 10.32 -23.53
C PHE A 50 5.11 10.56 -22.48
N LEU A 51 6.21 11.24 -22.83
CA LEU A 51 7.36 11.39 -21.94
C LEU A 51 7.25 12.57 -20.96
N THR A 52 6.70 13.70 -21.42
CA THR A 52 6.75 14.97 -20.66
C THR A 52 5.43 15.28 -19.97
N LEU A 53 5.48 16.06 -18.89
CA LEU A 53 4.27 16.57 -18.24
C LEU A 53 3.56 17.57 -19.16
N GLN A 54 2.26 17.36 -19.34
CA GLN A 54 1.43 18.17 -20.23
C GLN A 54 0.80 19.34 -19.48
N HIS A 55 0.24 20.32 -20.21
CA HIS A 55 -0.56 21.43 -19.64
C HIS A 55 0.21 22.38 -18.69
N GLY A 56 1.48 22.67 -18.99
CA GLY A 56 2.24 23.71 -18.30
C GLY A 56 1.86 25.11 -18.78
N VAL A 57 1.62 26.02 -17.84
CA VAL A 57 1.32 27.44 -18.04
C VAL A 57 2.37 28.26 -17.31
N LEU A 58 2.98 29.22 -18.01
CA LEU A 58 3.91 30.16 -17.42
C LEU A 58 3.12 31.24 -16.68
N VAL A 59 3.27 31.26 -15.35
CA VAL A 59 2.68 32.31 -14.51
C VAL A 59 3.79 33.31 -14.14
N PRO A 60 3.59 34.61 -14.40
CA PRO A 60 4.53 35.63 -13.96
C PRO A 60 4.56 35.64 -12.44
N ASP A 61 5.75 35.56 -11.86
CA ASP A 61 5.93 35.62 -10.42
C ASP A 61 5.69 37.07 -9.97
N GLU A 62 4.64 37.31 -9.19
CA GLU A 62 4.36 38.64 -8.65
C GLU A 62 5.27 38.98 -7.45
N GLU A 63 5.92 37.99 -6.82
CA GLU A 63 6.71 38.19 -5.60
C GLU A 63 8.20 38.45 -5.84
N GLU A 64 8.76 38.15 -7.02
CA GLU A 64 10.15 38.48 -7.34
C GLU A 64 10.29 39.21 -8.69
N ARG A 65 10.41 40.54 -8.62
CA ARG A 65 10.79 41.42 -9.75
C ARG A 65 12.20 41.18 -10.33
N ALA A 66 12.82 40.03 -10.09
CA ALA A 66 14.07 39.64 -10.70
C ALA A 66 14.20 38.12 -10.77
N SER A 67 13.89 37.54 -11.93
CA SER A 67 14.30 36.20 -12.37
C SER A 67 13.41 35.00 -12.00
N GLY A 68 12.32 34.80 -12.75
CA GLY A 68 11.84 33.45 -13.08
C GLY A 68 10.33 33.33 -13.19
N SER A 69 9.79 33.19 -14.41
CA SER A 69 8.41 32.71 -14.58
C SER A 69 8.26 31.29 -14.03
N LYS A 70 7.36 31.07 -13.06
CA LYS A 70 7.09 29.72 -12.53
C LYS A 70 6.12 28.99 -13.45
N THR A 71 6.50 27.81 -13.92
CA THR A 71 5.58 26.96 -14.70
C THR A 71 4.67 26.20 -13.74
N LEU A 72 3.37 26.51 -13.80
CA LEU A 72 2.32 25.81 -13.07
C LEU A 72 1.52 24.92 -14.04
N TYR A 73 0.86 23.90 -13.51
CA TYR A 73 0.23 22.87 -14.34
C TYR A 73 -1.24 22.70 -14.03
N HIS A 74 -2.03 22.47 -15.08
CA HIS A 74 -3.40 21.98 -14.99
C HIS A 74 -3.46 20.45 -15.13
N TYR A 75 -4.59 19.84 -14.76
CA TYR A 75 -4.91 18.50 -15.25
C TYR A 75 -5.41 18.58 -16.70
N GLY A 76 -5.27 17.49 -17.45
CA GLY A 76 -5.96 17.34 -18.74
C GLY A 76 -5.85 15.94 -19.33
N VAL A 77 -6.61 15.69 -20.40
CA VAL A 77 -6.78 14.35 -20.98
C VAL A 77 -5.46 13.77 -21.51
N LYS A 78 -4.55 14.63 -22.00
CA LYS A 78 -3.22 14.20 -22.47
C LYS A 78 -2.37 13.56 -21.37
N ASP A 79 -2.67 13.83 -20.09
CA ASP A 79 -1.97 13.19 -18.97
C ASP A 79 -2.19 11.67 -18.96
N LEU A 80 -3.26 11.15 -19.58
CA LEU A 80 -3.48 9.71 -19.70
C LEU A 80 -2.39 9.01 -20.52
N ALA A 81 -1.89 9.66 -21.58
CA ALA A 81 -0.78 9.16 -22.37
C ALA A 81 0.51 9.13 -21.53
N THR A 82 0.73 10.17 -20.72
CA THR A 82 1.83 10.23 -19.77
C THR A 82 1.73 9.12 -18.71
N VAL A 83 0.56 8.94 -18.08
CA VAL A 83 0.29 7.84 -17.14
C VAL A 83 0.57 6.47 -17.78
N PHE A 84 0.17 6.27 -19.04
CA PHE A 84 0.45 5.04 -19.77
C PHE A 84 1.96 4.79 -19.93
N PHE A 85 2.72 5.81 -20.33
CA PHE A 85 4.18 5.68 -20.47
C PHE A 85 4.85 5.36 -19.14
N TYR A 86 4.52 6.10 -18.07
CA TYR A 86 5.07 5.85 -16.74
C TYR A 86 4.59 4.51 -16.15
N MET A 87 3.45 3.97 -16.60
CA MET A 87 3.03 2.60 -16.26
C MET A 87 4.00 1.57 -16.87
N LEU A 88 4.45 1.76 -18.11
CA LEU A 88 5.48 0.89 -18.71
C LEU A 88 6.79 0.95 -17.91
N VAL A 89 7.21 2.16 -17.51
CA VAL A 89 8.36 2.36 -16.64
C VAL A 89 8.15 1.64 -15.29
N ALA A 90 6.97 1.74 -14.69
CA ALA A 90 6.65 1.06 -13.44
C ALA A 90 6.73 -0.47 -13.56
N ILE A 91 6.28 -1.06 -14.68
CA ILE A 91 6.43 -2.51 -14.94
C ILE A 91 7.92 -2.91 -15.00
N ILE A 92 8.75 -2.13 -15.71
CA ILE A 92 10.19 -2.41 -15.81
C ILE A 92 10.86 -2.29 -14.43
N LEU A 93 10.52 -1.24 -13.66
CA LEU A 93 11.04 -1.05 -12.30
C LEU A 93 10.60 -2.18 -11.37
N HIS A 94 9.34 -2.60 -11.42
CA HIS A 94 8.82 -3.71 -10.63
C HIS A 94 9.61 -4.99 -10.90
N ALA A 95 9.77 -5.35 -12.17
CA ALA A 95 10.53 -6.53 -12.58
C ALA A 95 12.00 -6.45 -12.15
N THR A 96 12.62 -5.28 -12.29
CA THR A 96 14.01 -5.03 -11.87
C THR A 96 14.18 -5.21 -10.35
N ILE A 97 13.28 -4.62 -9.55
CA ILE A 97 13.30 -4.76 -8.09
C ILE A 97 13.11 -6.23 -7.70
N GLN A 98 12.21 -6.93 -8.39
CA GLN A 98 11.94 -8.35 -8.14
C GLN A 98 13.20 -9.19 -8.36
N GLU A 99 13.82 -9.07 -9.53
CA GLU A 99 14.95 -9.92 -9.95
C GLU A 99 16.24 -9.60 -9.18
N TYR A 100 16.59 -8.31 -9.06
CA TYR A 100 17.89 -7.88 -8.54
C TYR A 100 17.90 -7.73 -7.02
N VAL A 101 16.77 -7.39 -6.40
CA VAL A 101 16.69 -7.13 -4.96
C VAL A 101 15.99 -8.29 -4.25
N LEU A 102 14.71 -8.53 -4.53
CA LEU A 102 13.88 -9.44 -3.73
C LEU A 102 14.28 -10.90 -3.92
N ASP A 103 14.49 -11.34 -5.16
CA ASP A 103 14.96 -12.69 -5.44
C ASP A 103 16.39 -12.93 -4.94
N LYS A 104 17.23 -11.89 -4.95
CA LYS A 104 18.58 -11.96 -4.37
C LYS A 104 18.52 -12.16 -2.86
N ILE A 105 17.65 -11.44 -2.15
CA ILE A 105 17.41 -11.61 -0.71
C ILE A 105 16.84 -13.00 -0.43
N SER A 106 15.83 -13.43 -1.19
CA SER A 106 15.19 -14.74 -1.06
C SER A 106 16.20 -15.89 -1.18
N ARG A 107 17.09 -15.83 -2.18
CA ARG A 107 18.16 -16.83 -2.39
C ARG A 107 19.16 -16.86 -1.24
N ARG A 108 19.47 -15.70 -0.62
CA ARG A 108 20.38 -15.61 0.52
C ARG A 108 19.79 -16.21 1.79
N LEU A 109 18.49 -15.99 2.04
CA LEU A 109 17.79 -16.43 3.24
C LEU A 109 17.19 -17.84 3.13
N GLN A 110 17.34 -18.51 1.98
CA GLN A 110 16.84 -19.87 1.70
C GLN A 110 15.37 -20.07 2.11
N PHE A 111 14.52 -19.09 1.80
CA PHE A 111 13.11 -19.15 2.17
C PHE A 111 12.34 -20.26 1.43
N THR A 112 11.29 -20.75 2.07
CA THR A 112 10.33 -21.66 1.43
C THR A 112 9.56 -20.92 0.33
N LYS A 113 9.00 -21.66 -0.63
CA LYS A 113 8.24 -21.07 -1.75
C LYS A 113 7.09 -20.16 -1.29
N ALA A 114 6.41 -20.54 -0.20
CA ALA A 114 5.32 -19.73 0.36
C ALA A 114 5.85 -18.40 0.93
N LYS A 115 6.95 -18.44 1.69
CA LYS A 115 7.60 -17.24 2.22
C LYS A 115 8.17 -16.34 1.11
N GLN A 116 8.66 -16.92 0.02
CA GLN A 116 9.17 -16.17 -1.13
C GLN A 116 8.07 -15.37 -1.83
N VAL A 117 6.91 -15.96 -2.09
CA VAL A 117 5.77 -15.25 -2.72
C VAL A 117 5.36 -14.06 -1.87
N GLN A 118 5.27 -14.25 -0.55
CA GLN A 118 4.89 -13.19 0.38
C GLN A 118 5.96 -12.11 0.54
N LEU A 119 7.25 -12.49 0.57
CA LEU A 119 8.37 -11.55 0.54
C LEU A 119 8.34 -10.71 -0.73
N ASN A 120 8.00 -11.31 -1.87
CA ASN A 120 7.92 -10.59 -3.14
C ASN A 120 6.81 -9.53 -3.10
N GLU A 121 5.60 -9.94 -2.75
CA GLU A 121 4.45 -9.03 -2.64
C GLU A 121 4.68 -7.90 -1.62
N SER A 122 5.03 -8.28 -0.39
CA SER A 122 5.26 -7.30 0.69
C SER A 122 6.52 -6.47 0.48
N GLY A 123 7.54 -7.03 -0.18
CA GLY A 123 8.78 -6.34 -0.51
C GLY A 123 8.59 -5.28 -1.58
N GLN A 124 7.88 -5.60 -2.67
CA GLN A 124 7.55 -4.63 -3.72
C GLN A 124 6.77 -3.45 -3.16
N LEU A 125 5.70 -3.74 -2.40
CA LEU A 125 4.88 -2.70 -1.77
C LEU A 125 5.68 -1.88 -0.77
N SER A 126 6.56 -2.49 0.02
CA SER A 126 7.44 -1.75 0.95
C SER A 126 8.34 -0.77 0.21
N VAL A 127 9.01 -1.20 -0.87
CA VAL A 127 9.88 -0.32 -1.67
C VAL A 127 9.09 0.85 -2.23
N PHE A 128 7.91 0.58 -2.80
CA PHE A 128 7.02 1.63 -3.31
C PHE A 128 6.61 2.62 -2.22
N TYR A 129 6.15 2.16 -1.05
CA TYR A 129 5.70 3.05 0.01
C TYR A 129 6.85 3.87 0.63
N VAL A 130 8.07 3.34 0.71
CA VAL A 130 9.25 4.12 1.12
C VAL A 130 9.50 5.26 0.12
N VAL A 131 9.59 4.94 -1.17
CA VAL A 131 9.91 5.93 -2.21
C VAL A 131 8.80 6.98 -2.32
N SER A 132 7.54 6.54 -2.44
CA SER A 132 6.39 7.44 -2.56
C SER A 132 6.13 8.24 -1.27
N GLY A 133 6.31 7.63 -0.10
CA GLY A 133 6.18 8.33 1.18
C GLY A 133 7.25 9.42 1.37
N ALA A 134 8.51 9.10 1.08
CA ALA A 134 9.61 10.06 1.17
C ALA A 134 9.46 11.20 0.16
N TRP A 135 9.07 10.89 -1.08
CA TRP A 135 8.82 11.91 -2.11
C TRP A 135 7.62 12.79 -1.75
N GLY A 136 6.52 12.21 -1.27
CA GLY A 136 5.36 13.01 -0.85
C GLY A 136 5.68 13.92 0.33
N LEU A 137 6.46 13.44 1.31
CA LEU A 137 6.94 14.27 2.42
C LEU A 137 7.88 15.39 1.95
N PHE A 138 8.74 15.11 0.97
CA PHE A 138 9.58 16.13 0.34
C PHE A 138 8.74 17.23 -0.33
N ILE A 139 7.66 16.88 -1.03
CA ILE A 139 6.77 17.88 -1.63
C ILE A 139 6.08 18.72 -0.54
N LEU A 140 5.52 18.08 0.49
CA LEU A 140 4.86 18.79 1.61
C LEU A 140 5.79 19.76 2.34
N THR A 141 7.06 19.40 2.50
CA THR A 141 8.08 20.27 3.11
C THR A 141 8.48 21.39 2.17
N SER A 142 8.66 21.11 0.88
CA SER A 142 9.04 22.12 -0.13
C SER A 142 7.96 23.18 -0.37
N GLU A 143 6.69 22.83 -0.18
CA GLU A 143 5.53 23.74 -0.32
C GLU A 143 5.09 24.33 1.02
N ASN A 144 5.94 24.26 2.07
CA ASN A 144 5.72 24.81 3.41
C ASN A 144 4.42 24.36 4.10
N CYS A 145 3.81 23.26 3.67
CA CYS A 145 2.54 22.76 4.21
C CYS A 145 2.65 22.30 5.68
N LEU A 146 3.85 21.92 6.13
CA LEU A 146 4.08 21.56 7.54
C LEU A 146 4.20 22.80 8.45
N SER A 147 4.65 23.93 7.90
CA SER A 147 4.86 25.17 8.64
C SER A 147 3.60 26.03 8.65
N ASP A 148 2.86 26.08 7.54
CA ASP A 148 1.54 26.69 7.45
C ASP A 148 0.49 25.64 7.05
N PRO A 149 -0.15 24.98 8.04
CA PRO A 149 -1.19 24.00 7.78
C PRO A 149 -2.40 24.59 7.05
N THR A 150 -2.60 25.91 7.08
CA THR A 150 -3.77 26.53 6.44
C THR A 150 -3.78 26.34 4.92
N LEU A 151 -2.60 26.14 4.32
CA LEU A 151 -2.43 25.82 2.90
C LEU A 151 -3.07 24.48 2.49
N LEU A 152 -3.25 23.56 3.42
CA LEU A 152 -3.85 22.24 3.15
C LEU A 152 -5.33 22.33 2.80
N TRP A 153 -6.04 23.29 3.41
CA TRP A 153 -7.50 23.41 3.29
C TRP A 153 -7.99 24.70 2.64
N ARG A 154 -7.14 25.72 2.49
CA ARG A 154 -7.48 26.96 1.78
C ARG A 154 -7.54 26.69 0.27
N ALA A 155 -8.68 26.99 -0.36
CA ALA A 155 -8.80 26.93 -1.81
C ALA A 155 -7.78 27.90 -2.44
N HIS A 156 -6.81 27.37 -3.17
CA HIS A 156 -5.89 28.21 -3.93
C HIS A 156 -6.68 28.90 -5.05
N SER A 157 -6.53 30.21 -5.19
CA SER A 157 -7.28 31.03 -6.16
C SER A 157 -7.05 30.61 -7.63
N HIS A 158 -5.99 29.85 -7.88
CA HIS A 158 -5.67 29.29 -9.18
C HIS A 158 -5.59 27.77 -9.02
N ASN A 159 -6.57 27.04 -9.55
CA ASN A 159 -6.62 25.58 -9.60
C ASN A 159 -5.45 25.01 -10.43
N MET A 160 -4.24 25.06 -9.87
CA MET A 160 -2.98 24.70 -10.49
C MET A 160 -2.14 23.89 -9.52
N MET A 161 -1.16 23.16 -10.05
CA MET A 161 -0.19 22.41 -9.27
C MET A 161 1.23 22.68 -9.74
N THR A 162 2.19 22.52 -8.84
CA THR A 162 3.62 22.56 -9.18
C THR A 162 3.99 21.34 -10.03
N PHE A 163 5.12 21.43 -10.73
CA PHE A 163 5.68 20.30 -11.48
C PHE A 163 5.82 19.05 -10.60
N GLN A 164 6.36 19.20 -9.39
CA GLN A 164 6.62 18.08 -8.48
C GLN A 164 5.32 17.41 -8.03
N MET A 165 4.31 18.19 -7.66
CA MET A 165 2.99 17.69 -7.28
C MET A 165 2.33 16.93 -8.46
N LYS A 166 2.35 17.51 -9.66
CA LYS A 166 1.79 16.86 -10.85
C LYS A 166 2.49 15.54 -11.16
N PHE A 167 3.82 15.57 -11.16
CA PHE A 167 4.63 14.41 -11.46
C PHE A 167 4.41 13.29 -10.43
N PHE A 168 4.26 13.65 -9.17
CA PHE A 168 3.91 12.72 -8.10
C PHE A 168 2.59 12.00 -8.40
N TYR A 169 1.49 12.73 -8.65
CA TYR A 169 0.19 12.13 -8.93
C TYR A 169 0.18 11.24 -10.18
N ILE A 170 0.80 11.69 -11.27
CA ILE A 170 0.93 10.88 -12.49
C ILE A 170 1.71 9.59 -12.21
N SER A 171 2.81 9.68 -11.43
CA SER A 171 3.59 8.51 -11.04
C SER A 171 2.80 7.55 -10.15
N GLN A 172 2.00 8.06 -9.22
CA GLN A 172 1.15 7.23 -8.37
C GLN A 172 0.05 6.52 -9.19
N LEU A 173 -0.61 7.23 -10.11
CA LEU A 173 -1.59 6.64 -11.03
C LEU A 173 -0.95 5.57 -11.92
N ALA A 174 0.21 5.87 -12.49
CA ALA A 174 0.98 4.93 -13.30
C ALA A 174 1.34 3.67 -12.53
N TYR A 175 1.78 3.81 -11.28
CA TYR A 175 2.03 2.67 -10.41
C TYR A 175 0.73 1.88 -10.18
N TRP A 176 -0.36 2.46 -9.70
CA TRP A 176 -1.55 1.63 -9.46
C TRP A 176 -2.14 1.01 -10.73
N CYS A 177 -1.94 1.63 -11.90
CA CYS A 177 -2.25 1.02 -13.20
C CYS A 177 -1.33 -0.16 -13.55
N HIS A 178 -0.03 -0.12 -13.19
CA HIS A 178 0.91 -1.22 -13.43
C HIS A 178 0.47 -2.51 -12.74
N SER A 179 -0.25 -2.39 -11.63
CA SER A 179 -0.75 -3.54 -10.88
C SER A 179 -1.70 -4.41 -11.70
N PHE A 180 -2.45 -3.88 -12.68
CA PHE A 180 -3.37 -4.68 -13.51
C PHE A 180 -2.65 -5.74 -14.38
N PRO A 181 -1.68 -5.39 -15.24
CA PRO A 181 -0.91 -6.38 -15.98
C PRO A 181 -0.06 -7.25 -15.04
N GLU A 182 0.35 -6.73 -13.89
CA GLU A 182 1.09 -7.52 -12.90
C GLU A 182 0.25 -8.67 -12.31
N LEU A 183 -1.07 -8.48 -12.09
CA LEU A 183 -1.95 -9.58 -11.66
C LEU A 183 -1.90 -10.76 -12.64
N TYR A 184 -1.76 -10.45 -13.93
CA TYR A 184 -1.63 -11.43 -14.99
C TYR A 184 -0.22 -12.07 -14.99
N PHE A 185 0.84 -11.27 -14.85
CA PHE A 185 2.22 -11.78 -14.80
C PHE A 185 2.49 -12.68 -13.59
N GLN A 186 1.89 -12.39 -12.44
CA GLN A 186 2.04 -13.17 -11.22
C GLN A 186 1.16 -14.43 -11.17
N LYS A 187 0.30 -14.65 -12.17
CA LYS A 187 -0.62 -15.81 -12.27
C LYS A 187 -1.47 -16.00 -11.01
N ILE A 188 -2.07 -14.92 -10.54
CA ILE A 188 -2.88 -14.94 -9.33
C ILE A 188 -4.10 -15.85 -9.53
N LYS A 189 -4.51 -16.52 -8.45
CA LYS A 189 -5.67 -17.43 -8.50
C LYS A 189 -6.91 -16.63 -8.88
N LYS A 190 -7.74 -17.21 -9.75
CA LYS A 190 -8.99 -16.57 -10.23
C LYS A 190 -9.94 -16.11 -9.11
N GLN A 191 -9.87 -16.76 -7.94
CA GLN A 191 -10.68 -16.43 -6.76
C GLN A 191 -10.24 -15.13 -6.08
N ASP A 192 -8.96 -14.77 -6.18
CA ASP A 192 -8.37 -13.62 -5.47
C ASP A 192 -8.37 -12.34 -6.34
N ILE A 193 -8.50 -12.48 -7.67
CA ILE A 193 -8.59 -11.38 -8.65
C ILE A 193 -9.61 -10.30 -8.28
N PRO A 194 -10.89 -10.60 -7.96
CA PRO A 194 -11.87 -9.55 -7.70
C PRO A 194 -11.52 -8.69 -6.48
N GLY A 195 -10.96 -9.29 -5.42
CA GLY A 195 -10.53 -8.56 -4.23
C GLY A 195 -9.39 -7.60 -4.53
N GLN A 196 -8.39 -8.05 -5.30
CA GLN A 196 -7.27 -7.22 -5.72
C GLN A 196 -7.69 -6.11 -6.69
N LEU A 197 -8.65 -6.38 -7.57
CA LEU A 197 -9.18 -5.39 -8.49
C LEU A 197 -9.89 -4.26 -7.75
N ILE A 198 -10.68 -4.59 -6.71
CA ILE A 198 -11.30 -3.59 -5.83
C ILE A 198 -10.21 -2.78 -5.11
N TYR A 199 -9.19 -3.45 -4.56
CA TYR A 199 -8.09 -2.78 -3.87
C TYR A 199 -7.33 -1.79 -4.77
N ILE A 200 -6.97 -2.19 -5.99
CA ILE A 200 -6.33 -1.32 -6.99
C ILE A 200 -7.28 -0.20 -7.42
N GLY A 201 -8.54 -0.53 -7.68
CA GLY A 201 -9.58 0.43 -8.08
C GLY A 201 -9.81 1.51 -7.02
N LEU A 202 -9.77 1.16 -5.73
CA LEU A 202 -9.87 2.13 -4.64
C LEU A 202 -8.68 3.09 -4.63
N HIS A 203 -7.46 2.61 -4.87
CA HIS A 203 -6.29 3.50 -4.95
C HIS A 203 -6.42 4.47 -6.13
N LEU A 204 -6.73 3.95 -7.32
CA LEU A 204 -6.92 4.78 -8.52
C LEU A 204 -8.06 5.79 -8.34
N PHE A 205 -9.16 5.39 -7.72
CA PHE A 205 -10.29 6.27 -7.45
C PHE A 205 -9.91 7.45 -6.53
N HIS A 206 -9.20 7.21 -5.43
CA HIS A 206 -8.85 8.29 -4.50
C HIS A 206 -7.72 9.18 -5.05
N ILE A 207 -6.71 8.58 -5.70
CA ILE A 207 -5.60 9.34 -6.32
C ILE A 207 -6.14 10.18 -7.48
N GLY A 208 -6.94 9.58 -8.36
CA GLY A 208 -7.57 10.26 -9.47
C GLY A 208 -8.58 11.31 -9.01
N GLY A 209 -9.36 11.02 -7.97
CA GLY A 209 -10.29 11.98 -7.36
C GLY A 209 -9.56 13.18 -6.78
N ALA A 210 -8.46 12.97 -6.06
CA ALA A 210 -7.63 14.06 -5.53
C ALA A 210 -7.03 14.92 -6.66
N TYR A 211 -6.53 14.28 -7.72
CA TYR A 211 -5.93 14.92 -8.88
C TYR A 211 -6.94 15.77 -9.69
N LEU A 212 -8.10 15.19 -10.04
CA LEU A 212 -9.10 15.83 -10.90
C LEU A 212 -9.91 16.91 -10.18
N LEU A 213 -10.05 16.81 -8.86
CA LEU A 213 -10.80 17.78 -8.05
C LEU A 213 -9.91 18.86 -7.43
N TYR A 214 -8.62 18.93 -7.82
CA TYR A 214 -7.64 19.88 -7.28
C TYR A 214 -7.52 19.82 -5.74
N LEU A 215 -7.71 18.65 -5.15
CA LEU A 215 -7.46 18.41 -3.73
C LEU A 215 -5.97 18.10 -3.51
N ASN A 216 -5.08 18.87 -4.14
CA ASN A 216 -3.68 18.49 -4.35
C ASN A 216 -2.92 18.29 -3.03
N HIS A 217 -2.86 19.31 -2.18
CA HIS A 217 -2.14 19.25 -0.90
C HIS A 217 -2.84 18.33 0.11
N LEU A 218 -4.17 18.40 0.19
CA LEU A 218 -4.97 17.55 1.06
C LEU A 218 -4.80 16.07 0.69
N GLY A 219 -4.97 15.75 -0.59
CA GLY A 219 -4.77 14.40 -1.13
C GLY A 219 -3.35 13.91 -0.87
N LEU A 220 -2.34 14.75 -1.10
CA LEU A 220 -0.94 14.42 -0.85
C LEU A 220 -0.70 14.07 0.62
N LEU A 221 -1.21 14.88 1.55
CA LEU A 221 -1.13 14.60 2.99
C LEU A 221 -1.78 13.26 3.35
N LEU A 222 -3.00 13.03 2.88
CA LEU A 222 -3.71 11.78 3.13
C LEU A 222 -2.99 10.56 2.54
N LEU A 223 -2.41 10.70 1.35
CA LEU A 223 -1.58 9.69 0.71
C LEU A 223 -0.32 9.38 1.52
N VAL A 224 0.42 10.40 1.97
CA VAL A 224 1.64 10.21 2.77
C VAL A 224 1.32 9.51 4.10
N LEU A 225 0.25 9.92 4.79
CA LEU A 225 -0.18 9.26 6.02
C LEU A 225 -0.61 7.82 5.76
N HIS A 226 -1.38 7.57 4.71
CA HIS A 226 -1.80 6.23 4.32
C HIS A 226 -0.59 5.33 4.01
N TYR A 227 0.33 5.79 3.16
CA TYR A 227 1.54 5.04 2.78
C TYR A 227 2.47 4.78 3.95
N SER A 228 2.57 5.72 4.90
CA SER A 228 3.33 5.51 6.13
C SER A 228 2.76 4.34 6.95
N VAL A 229 1.44 4.27 7.08
CA VAL A 229 0.78 3.18 7.84
C VAL A 229 0.87 1.84 7.10
N GLU A 230 0.70 1.82 5.78
CA GLU A 230 0.89 0.60 4.97
C GLU A 230 2.34 0.12 4.97
N LEU A 231 3.31 1.03 4.92
CA LEU A 231 4.72 0.69 5.02
C LEU A 231 5.02 -0.02 6.34
N LEU A 232 4.53 0.50 7.46
CA LEU A 232 4.70 -0.15 8.77
C LEU A 232 4.09 -1.55 8.79
N TYR A 233 2.93 -1.74 8.15
CA TYR A 233 2.30 -3.05 8.02
C TYR A 233 3.18 -4.04 7.25
N HIS A 234 3.68 -3.65 6.08
CA HIS A 234 4.51 -4.52 5.25
C HIS A 234 5.89 -4.77 5.86
N LEU A 235 6.53 -3.78 6.47
CA LEU A 235 7.79 -3.96 7.20
C LEU A 235 7.62 -4.91 8.39
N CYS A 236 6.54 -4.77 9.15
CA CYS A 236 6.21 -5.68 10.24
C CYS A 236 6.00 -7.11 9.73
N GLY A 237 5.27 -7.27 8.62
CA GLY A 237 5.12 -8.55 7.94
C GLY A 237 6.47 -9.17 7.59
N LEU A 238 7.35 -8.41 6.92
CA LEU A 238 8.68 -8.87 6.53
C LEU A 238 9.54 -9.32 7.73
N VAL A 239 9.52 -8.55 8.82
CA VAL A 239 10.25 -8.89 10.07
C VAL A 239 9.67 -10.15 10.72
N TYR A 240 8.35 -10.29 10.74
CA TYR A 240 7.68 -11.48 11.29
C TYR A 240 8.10 -12.76 10.56
N PHE A 241 8.28 -12.73 9.24
CA PHE A 241 8.67 -13.92 8.48
C PHE A 241 10.13 -14.31 8.62
N SER A 242 10.98 -13.36 9.02
CA SER A 242 12.42 -13.54 9.15
C SER A 242 12.81 -14.39 10.36
N ASP A 243 12.14 -14.25 11.52
CA ASP A 243 12.53 -14.98 12.74
C ASP A 243 11.35 -15.16 13.73
N GLU A 244 11.09 -16.42 14.12
CA GLU A 244 10.06 -16.83 15.07
C GLU A 244 10.28 -16.28 16.49
N LYS A 245 11.50 -15.87 16.85
CA LYS A 245 11.81 -15.30 18.17
C LYS A 245 11.16 -13.94 18.42
N TYR A 246 10.74 -13.22 17.38
CA TYR A 246 10.20 -11.85 17.49
C TYR A 246 8.68 -11.77 17.72
N GLN A 247 8.01 -12.90 18.00
CA GLN A 247 6.56 -12.92 18.24
C GLN A 247 6.07 -12.00 19.36
N LYS A 248 6.90 -11.69 20.37
CA LYS A 248 6.52 -10.73 21.44
C LYS A 248 6.50 -9.27 20.97
N GLY A 249 7.38 -8.89 20.04
CA GLY A 249 7.38 -7.54 19.45
C GLY A 249 6.14 -7.29 18.58
N LEU A 250 5.59 -8.36 17.99
CA LEU A 250 4.40 -8.32 17.13
C LEU A 250 3.15 -7.74 17.81
N SER A 251 2.97 -7.97 19.13
CA SER A 251 1.82 -7.41 19.86
C SER A 251 1.85 -5.90 19.94
N LEU A 252 3.04 -5.28 19.99
CA LEU A 252 3.19 -3.83 20.01
C LEU A 252 2.91 -3.23 18.63
N TRP A 253 3.36 -3.90 17.56
CA TRP A 253 3.12 -3.44 16.18
C TRP A 253 1.64 -3.35 15.81
N VAL A 254 0.80 -4.26 16.30
CA VAL A 254 -0.65 -4.18 16.05
C VAL A 254 -1.24 -2.94 16.71
N ILE A 255 -0.79 -2.57 17.91
CA ILE A 255 -1.24 -1.35 18.60
C ILE A 255 -0.78 -0.11 17.83
N VAL A 256 0.48 -0.07 17.39
CA VAL A 256 1.03 1.03 16.57
C VAL A 256 0.25 1.18 15.26
N PHE A 257 -0.11 0.08 14.63
CA PHE A 257 -0.88 0.08 13.39
C PHE A 257 -2.30 0.61 13.58
N ILE A 258 -3.02 0.15 14.61
CA ILE A 258 -4.36 0.67 14.94
C ILE A 258 -4.28 2.16 15.27
N LEU A 259 -3.29 2.59 16.04
CA LEU A 259 -3.06 4.00 16.36
C LEU A 259 -2.77 4.83 15.11
N GLY A 260 -1.91 4.33 14.22
CA GLY A 260 -1.60 4.99 12.96
C GLY A 260 -2.85 5.20 12.10
N ARG A 261 -3.70 4.17 11.96
CA ARG A 261 -4.97 4.29 11.24
C ARG A 261 -5.93 5.29 11.89
N LEU A 262 -6.00 5.29 13.21
CA LEU A 262 -6.84 6.24 13.94
C LEU A 262 -6.36 7.68 13.74
N VAL A 263 -5.04 7.91 13.74
CA VAL A 263 -4.46 9.23 13.44
C VAL A 263 -4.81 9.64 12.01
N THR A 264 -4.64 8.76 11.02
CA THR A 264 -5.02 9.05 9.63
C THR A 264 -6.52 9.40 9.51
N LEU A 265 -7.39 8.66 10.21
CA LEU A 265 -8.83 8.93 10.23
C LEU A 265 -9.15 10.29 10.87
N ILE A 266 -8.55 10.62 12.01
CA ILE A 266 -8.74 11.91 12.69
C ILE A 266 -8.28 13.05 11.78
N VAL A 267 -7.07 12.93 11.20
CA VAL A 267 -6.54 13.95 10.29
C VAL A 267 -7.45 14.09 9.07
N SER A 268 -7.95 12.99 8.50
CA SER A 268 -8.89 13.02 7.38
C SER A 268 -10.18 13.74 7.74
N VAL A 269 -10.81 13.43 8.88
CA VAL A 269 -12.06 14.07 9.29
C VAL A 269 -11.87 15.56 9.59
N VAL A 270 -10.79 15.92 10.31
CA VAL A 270 -10.49 17.31 10.65
C VAL A 270 -10.18 18.13 9.40
N THR A 271 -9.31 17.64 8.52
CA THR A 271 -8.92 18.37 7.31
C THR A 271 -10.09 18.54 6.35
N VAL A 272 -10.96 17.53 6.23
CA VAL A 272 -12.22 17.65 5.46
C VAL A 272 -13.16 18.67 6.10
N GLY A 273 -13.35 18.63 7.41
CA GLY A 273 -14.20 19.58 8.13
C GLY A 273 -13.71 21.02 7.97
N LEU A 274 -12.39 21.25 8.09
CA LEU A 274 -11.77 22.55 7.88
C LEU A 274 -11.86 23.00 6.42
N HIS A 275 -11.69 22.09 5.45
CA HIS A 275 -11.86 22.40 4.03
C HIS A 275 -13.28 22.86 3.70
N LEU A 276 -14.29 22.20 4.27
CA LEU A 276 -15.69 22.60 4.10
C LEU A 276 -16.01 23.91 4.81
N ALA A 277 -15.49 24.12 6.02
CA ALA A 277 -15.70 25.35 6.78
C ALA A 277 -14.99 26.57 6.16
N GLY A 278 -13.78 26.37 5.61
CA GLY A 278 -13.02 27.38 4.90
C GLY A 278 -13.59 27.74 3.53
N SER A 279 -14.44 26.88 2.96
CA SER A 279 -15.16 27.10 1.70
C SER A 279 -16.49 27.85 1.89
N GLY A 280 -16.59 28.71 2.91
CA GLY A 280 -17.83 29.37 3.35
C GLY A 280 -18.57 30.22 2.29
N PRO A 281 -19.81 30.67 2.59
CA PRO A 281 -20.82 31.07 1.60
C PRO A 281 -20.52 32.32 0.75
N GLY A 282 -19.39 33.00 0.97
CA GLY A 282 -19.08 34.30 0.37
C GLY A 282 -18.06 34.29 -0.76
N ASN A 283 -17.18 33.29 -0.87
CA ASN A 283 -16.07 33.33 -1.84
C ASN A 283 -16.21 32.37 -3.03
N ASP A 284 -16.90 31.23 -2.88
CA ASP A 284 -17.06 30.23 -3.96
C ASP A 284 -18.49 29.71 -4.14
N ALA A 285 -19.41 29.99 -3.22
CA ALA A 285 -20.77 29.41 -3.24
C ALA A 285 -21.71 30.05 -4.28
N LEU A 286 -21.36 31.23 -4.82
CA LEU A 286 -22.14 31.93 -5.85
C LEU A 286 -21.61 31.72 -7.28
N THR A 287 -20.41 31.13 -7.44
CA THR A 287 -19.72 30.95 -8.74
C THR A 287 -19.19 29.52 -8.96
N GLY A 288 -19.08 28.69 -7.91
CA GLY A 288 -18.62 27.32 -7.99
C GLY A 288 -19.71 26.35 -8.46
N ASN A 289 -19.39 25.49 -9.42
CA ASN A 289 -20.27 24.42 -9.88
C ASN A 289 -20.58 23.45 -8.73
N VAL A 290 -21.84 23.40 -8.30
CA VAL A 290 -22.35 22.56 -7.19
C VAL A 290 -21.97 21.09 -7.38
N ASN A 291 -21.86 20.62 -8.64
CA ASN A 291 -21.45 19.26 -8.96
C ASN A 291 -19.99 18.96 -8.56
N VAL A 292 -19.10 19.95 -8.67
CA VAL A 292 -17.68 19.79 -8.30
C VAL A 292 -17.53 19.75 -6.78
N LEU A 293 -18.27 20.60 -6.07
CA LEU A 293 -18.30 20.56 -4.61
C LEU A 293 -18.87 19.22 -4.10
N ALA A 294 -19.97 18.75 -4.70
CA ALA A 294 -20.54 17.44 -4.38
C ALA A 294 -19.54 16.29 -4.65
N ALA A 295 -18.80 16.36 -5.76
CA ALA A 295 -17.76 15.37 -6.07
C ALA A 295 -16.61 15.39 -5.05
N LYS A 296 -16.16 16.58 -4.59
CA LYS A 296 -15.16 16.72 -3.52
C LYS A 296 -15.65 16.07 -2.22
N ILE A 297 -16.88 16.37 -1.81
CA ILE A 297 -17.49 15.79 -0.61
C ILE A 297 -17.60 14.27 -0.75
N ALA A 298 -17.99 13.75 -1.92
CA ALA A 298 -18.12 12.31 -2.15
C ALA A 298 -16.77 11.57 -2.06
N VAL A 299 -15.71 12.10 -2.68
CA VAL A 299 -14.37 11.50 -2.62
C VAL A 299 -13.81 11.55 -1.20
N LEU A 300 -13.98 12.66 -0.49
CA LEU A 300 -13.51 12.80 0.89
C LEU A 300 -14.30 11.91 1.87
N SER A 301 -15.62 11.84 1.70
CA SER A 301 -16.51 11.00 2.52
C SER A 301 -16.24 9.50 2.31
N SER A 302 -16.02 9.07 1.07
CA SER A 302 -15.66 7.67 0.77
C SER A 302 -14.30 7.30 1.36
N SER A 303 -13.31 8.18 1.29
CA SER A 303 -12.01 7.99 1.97
C SER A 303 -12.18 7.79 3.48
N CYS A 304 -12.91 8.69 4.16
CA CYS A 304 -13.19 8.57 5.59
C CYS A 304 -13.94 7.28 5.93
N SER A 305 -14.93 6.89 5.13
CA SER A 305 -15.73 5.68 5.33
C SER A 305 -14.87 4.42 5.24
N ILE A 306 -13.98 4.35 4.24
CA ILE A 306 -13.06 3.22 4.06
C ILE A 306 -12.06 3.15 5.21
N GLN A 307 -11.48 4.29 5.62
CA GLN A 307 -10.57 4.34 6.76
C GLN A 307 -11.26 3.89 8.05
N ALA A 308 -12.49 4.35 8.30
CA ALA A 308 -13.29 3.93 9.45
C ALA A 308 -13.59 2.43 9.40
N TYR A 309 -14.03 1.91 8.24
CA TYR A 309 -14.33 0.50 8.05
C TYR A 309 -13.12 -0.41 8.30
N ILE A 310 -11.96 -0.07 7.73
CA ILE A 310 -10.72 -0.82 7.90
C ILE A 310 -10.29 -0.79 9.37
N THR A 311 -10.27 0.39 9.99
CA THR A 311 -9.88 0.57 11.40
C THR A 311 -10.81 -0.21 12.32
N TRP A 312 -12.11 -0.16 12.08
CA TRP A 312 -13.11 -0.91 12.84
C TRP A 312 -12.88 -2.41 12.74
N THR A 313 -12.75 -2.93 11.52
CA THR A 313 -12.53 -4.36 11.27
C THR A 313 -11.25 -4.87 11.93
N LEU A 314 -10.17 -4.10 11.86
CA LEU A 314 -8.90 -4.46 12.51
C LEU A 314 -9.01 -4.45 14.03
N THR A 315 -9.69 -3.45 14.59
CA THR A 315 -9.88 -3.31 16.02
C THR A 315 -10.73 -4.46 16.57
N THR A 316 -11.81 -4.84 15.88
CA THR A 316 -12.67 -5.95 16.31
C THR A 316 -11.94 -7.29 16.27
N VAL A 317 -11.19 -7.59 15.21
CA VAL A 317 -10.36 -8.80 15.11
C VAL A 317 -9.28 -8.84 16.20
N TRP A 318 -8.65 -7.70 16.47
CA TRP A 318 -7.64 -7.61 17.53
C TRP A 318 -8.26 -7.81 18.92
N LEU A 319 -9.41 -7.18 19.21
CA LEU A 319 -10.14 -7.35 20.46
C LEU A 319 -10.56 -8.80 20.67
N GLN A 320 -11.08 -9.47 19.65
CA GLN A 320 -11.45 -10.88 19.71
C GLN A 320 -10.26 -11.76 20.09
N LYS A 321 -9.13 -11.60 19.39
CA LYS A 321 -7.88 -12.33 19.71
C LYS A 321 -7.39 -12.04 21.13
N TRP A 322 -7.46 -10.77 21.56
CA TRP A 322 -7.04 -10.39 22.91
C TRP A 322 -7.93 -11.03 24.00
N VAL A 323 -9.25 -11.08 23.79
CA VAL A 323 -10.21 -11.75 24.68
C VAL A 323 -9.94 -13.25 24.74
N GLU A 324 -9.74 -13.91 23.59
CA GLU A 324 -9.41 -15.35 23.52
C GLU A 324 -8.12 -15.67 24.29
N HIS A 325 -7.06 -14.87 24.09
CA HIS A 325 -5.79 -15.03 24.79
C HIS A 325 -5.93 -14.83 26.30
N SER A 326 -6.77 -13.86 26.72
CA SER A 326 -7.05 -13.60 28.13
C SER A 326 -7.81 -14.76 28.79
N ASN A 327 -8.81 -15.30 28.10
CA ASN A 327 -9.59 -16.46 28.55
C ASN A 327 -8.72 -17.72 28.69
N LEU A 328 -7.80 -17.96 27.73
CA LEU A 328 -6.84 -19.07 27.80
C LEU A 328 -5.88 -18.94 28.98
N ARG A 329 -5.38 -17.73 29.28
CA ARG A 329 -4.52 -17.48 30.45
C ARG A 329 -5.26 -17.73 31.76
N ILE A 330 -6.51 -17.30 31.86
CA ILE A 330 -7.35 -17.52 33.06
C ILE A 330 -7.64 -19.02 33.26
N SER A 331 -7.96 -19.75 32.19
CA SER A 331 -8.20 -21.20 32.23
C SER A 331 -6.95 -21.99 32.61
N CYS A 332 -5.78 -21.64 32.06
CA CYS A 332 -4.50 -22.27 32.40
C CYS A 332 -4.06 -21.96 33.85
N GLY A 333 -4.29 -20.73 34.33
CA GLY A 333 -4.05 -20.34 35.71
C GLY A 333 -4.95 -21.10 36.72
N LYS A 334 -6.23 -21.31 36.38
CA LYS A 334 -7.16 -22.14 37.17
C LYS A 334 -6.71 -23.62 37.21
N LYS A 335 -6.26 -24.19 36.08
CA LYS A 335 -5.69 -25.56 36.03
C LYS A 335 -4.40 -25.70 36.85
N LYS A 336 -3.48 -24.73 36.81
CA LYS A 336 -2.27 -24.73 37.64
C LYS A 336 -2.58 -24.66 39.14
N ARG A 337 -3.57 -23.86 39.56
CA ARG A 337 -4.03 -23.80 40.96
C ARG A 337 -4.72 -25.09 41.42
N SER A 338 -5.42 -25.78 40.53
CA SER A 338 -6.05 -27.08 40.81
C SER A 338 -5.04 -28.21 40.96
N MET A 339 -3.96 -28.25 40.15
CA MET A 339 -2.88 -29.23 40.34
C MET A 339 -2.07 -28.97 41.62
N ALA A 340 -1.75 -27.70 41.93
CA ALA A 340 -1.01 -27.36 43.15
C ALA A 340 -1.79 -27.71 44.43
N LYS A 341 -3.12 -27.57 44.44
CA LYS A 341 -3.97 -28.01 45.56
C LYS A 341 -4.16 -29.54 45.65
N GLY A 342 -3.82 -30.30 44.61
CA GLY A 342 -3.93 -31.76 44.60
C GLY A 342 -2.70 -32.47 45.19
N THR A 343 -1.56 -31.80 45.29
CA THR A 343 -0.31 -32.38 45.80
C THR A 343 -0.11 -32.17 47.32
N GLU A 344 -0.95 -31.36 47.98
CA GLU A 344 -0.78 -31.00 49.39
C GLU A 344 -1.62 -31.85 50.37
N ASN A 345 -2.49 -32.73 49.88
CA ASN A 345 -3.36 -33.58 50.73
C ASN A 345 -2.99 -35.07 50.67
N GLY A 346 -1.69 -35.38 50.75
CA GLY A 346 -1.18 -36.73 50.93
C GLY A 346 -0.72 -36.98 52.37
N VAL A 347 -1.63 -36.84 53.35
CA VAL A 347 -1.36 -37.31 54.72
C VAL A 347 -1.60 -38.82 54.77
N GLU A 348 -0.50 -39.50 55.06
CA GLU A 348 -0.32 -40.87 55.48
C GLU A 348 -1.50 -41.40 56.32
N ASN A 349 -2.13 -42.49 55.86
CA ASN A 349 -3.06 -43.26 56.67
C ASN A 349 -2.56 -44.71 56.70
N THR A 350 -1.61 -44.96 57.61
CA THR A 350 -1.22 -46.30 58.06
C THR A 350 -2.41 -46.95 58.75
N ASN A 351 -3.10 -47.85 58.05
CA ASN A 351 -3.65 -49.11 58.58
C ASN A 351 -4.64 -49.69 57.58
N ARG A 352 -4.16 -50.59 56.70
CA ARG A 352 -5.03 -51.61 56.11
C ARG A 352 -4.24 -52.87 55.82
N VAL A 353 -4.56 -53.89 56.60
CA VAL A 353 -4.04 -55.26 56.55
C VAL A 353 -4.17 -55.86 55.14
N GLU A 354 -3.07 -56.39 54.61
CA GLU A 354 -3.01 -57.18 53.37
C GLU A 354 -3.65 -58.57 53.54
N PRO A 355 -4.33 -59.11 52.50
CA PRO A 355 -4.42 -60.55 52.28
C PRO A 355 -3.43 -61.00 51.17
N PRO A 356 -3.01 -62.28 51.16
CA PRO A 356 -1.76 -62.73 50.53
C PRO A 356 -1.87 -62.93 49.00
N PRO A 357 -0.72 -63.04 48.30
CA PRO A 357 -0.69 -63.09 46.84
C PRO A 357 -1.09 -64.46 46.30
N LYS A 358 -1.96 -64.48 45.27
CA LYS A 358 -2.23 -65.69 44.48
C LYS A 358 -1.03 -66.01 43.59
N ARG A 359 -0.47 -67.20 43.82
CA ARG A 359 0.58 -67.87 43.07
C ARG A 359 0.18 -68.02 41.58
N LYS A 360 1.03 -67.54 40.66
CA LYS A 360 1.00 -67.96 39.26
C LYS A 360 1.72 -69.31 39.15
N GLU A 361 1.00 -70.36 38.77
CA GLU A 361 1.62 -71.59 38.24
C GLU A 361 2.05 -71.36 36.78
N LYS A 362 3.24 -71.89 36.45
CA LYS A 362 3.76 -72.03 35.09
C LYS A 362 3.37 -73.41 34.55
N SER A 363 2.91 -73.39 33.30
CA SER A 363 3.03 -74.39 32.22
C SER A 363 2.62 -75.85 32.45
N SER A 364 1.75 -76.32 31.56
CA SER A 364 2.12 -77.42 30.66
C SER A 364 1.86 -76.98 29.22
#